data_AF-A0A1C6WLQ9-F1
#
_entry.id   AF-A0A1C6WLQ9-F1
#
_cell.length_a   1.000
_cell.length_b   1.000
_cell.length_c   1.000
_cell.angle_alpha   90.00
_cell.angle_beta   90.00
_cell.angle_gamma   90.00
#
_symmetry.space_group_name_H-M   'P 1'
#
loop_
_entity.id
_entity.type
_entity.pdbx_description
1 polymer ?
#
loop_
_entity_poly.entity_id
_entity_poly.type
_entity_poly.pdbx_seq_one_letter_code
_entity_poly.pdbx_strand_id
1 'polypeptide(L)'
;MIEQVCNGIKKVDDCLQKEIKSTGDSSDDILYIDYCPKKDGKKRQCETDSEKISAGALWLLSTFEHIRDEHASENEKGQLAEYSILLLSSKLHKILNEESTTLKDFYTKNIKNNEYNKMFKDQINNKINSMTIDIKDISKFYEALKNLCNVYNEDEENTDCTKCSQNSEKFFKIFKELNDDSNITKDSLYNQIWTTLSTEYDNLKNYCATKYSGCSNLPDLSSIEKSQNSMGSSGPAHVQGSEAISSGSSVASKLIPALLVFSIPVFLGIAYKYSLFGIDKRFQRKPLREKPKKQKRK
;
A
#
# COMPACT_ATOMS: atom_id res chain seq x y z
N MET A 1 -0.34 11.01 4.28
CA MET A 1 -0.21 9.55 4.49
C MET A 1 0.13 8.83 3.20
N ILE A 2 -0.67 8.92 2.12
CA ILE A 2 -0.46 8.17 0.88
C ILE A 2 0.91 8.37 0.23
N GLU A 3 1.48 9.57 0.23
CA GLU A 3 2.83 9.83 -0.31
C GLU A 3 3.91 8.99 0.39
N GLN A 4 3.84 8.86 1.72
CA GLN A 4 4.80 8.05 2.48
C GLN A 4 4.58 6.55 2.24
N VAL A 5 3.33 6.13 2.08
CA VAL A 5 2.98 4.76 1.64
C VAL A 5 3.60 4.47 0.28
N CYS A 6 3.42 5.37 -0.69
CA CYS A 6 3.95 5.23 -2.03
C CYS A 6 5.48 5.19 -2.08
N ASN A 7 6.15 6.01 -1.27
CA ASN A 7 7.60 5.97 -1.12
C ASN A 7 8.08 4.64 -0.52
N GLY A 8 7.38 4.11 0.50
CA GLY A 8 7.68 2.81 1.09
C GLY A 8 7.50 1.67 0.09
N ILE A 9 6.38 1.66 -0.65
CA ILE A 9 6.10 0.67 -1.69
C ILE A 9 7.15 0.71 -2.80
N LYS A 10 7.54 1.89 -3.28
CA LYS A 10 8.58 2.03 -4.32
C LYS A 10 9.90 1.43 -3.85
N LYS A 11 10.34 1.73 -2.63
CA LYS A 11 11.57 1.17 -2.05
C LYS A 11 11.53 -0.36 -2.00
N VAL A 12 10.42 -0.94 -1.53
CA VAL A 12 10.28 -2.41 -1.50
C VAL A 12 10.29 -2.99 -2.92
N ASP A 13 9.58 -2.38 -3.86
CA ASP A 13 9.53 -2.80 -5.26
C ASP A 13 10.91 -2.79 -5.92
N ASP A 14 11.67 -1.72 -5.73
CA ASP A 14 13.00 -1.55 -6.33
C ASP A 14 13.99 -2.57 -5.75
N CYS A 15 13.98 -2.78 -4.43
CA CYS A 15 14.85 -3.78 -3.79
C CYS A 15 14.50 -5.21 -4.23
N LEU A 16 13.22 -5.57 -4.30
CA LEU A 16 12.81 -6.91 -4.76
C LEU A 16 13.12 -7.12 -6.24
N GLN A 17 13.00 -6.10 -7.10
CA GLN A 17 13.34 -6.20 -8.52
C GLN A 17 14.85 -6.31 -8.79
N LYS A 18 15.68 -5.58 -8.04
CA LYS A 18 17.14 -5.63 -8.18
C LYS A 18 17.68 -7.04 -7.90
N GLU A 19 17.15 -7.73 -6.90
CA GLU A 19 17.57 -9.08 -6.55
C GLU A 19 17.11 -10.17 -7.53
N ILE A 20 16.01 -9.96 -8.26
CA ILE A 20 15.55 -10.88 -9.31
C ILE A 20 16.45 -10.76 -10.56
N LYS A 21 17.07 -9.59 -10.79
CA LYS A 21 17.87 -9.30 -12.00
C LYS A 21 19.39 -9.45 -11.81
N SER A 22 19.91 -9.44 -10.59
CA SER A 22 21.36 -9.48 -10.32
C SER A 22 21.82 -10.89 -9.93
N THR A 23 22.66 -11.50 -10.77
CA THR A 23 23.49 -12.67 -10.45
C THR A 23 24.93 -12.30 -10.07
N GLY A 24 25.24 -11.04 -9.72
CA GLY A 24 26.65 -10.75 -9.48
C GLY A 24 27.12 -9.33 -9.17
N ASP A 25 26.30 -8.43 -8.62
CA ASP A 25 26.92 -7.25 -7.99
C ASP A 25 26.24 -6.80 -6.69
N SER A 26 27.09 -6.43 -5.73
CA SER A 26 26.81 -6.25 -4.31
C SER A 26 26.58 -4.78 -3.93
N SER A 27 25.68 -4.60 -2.97
CA SER A 27 25.57 -3.51 -1.99
C SER A 27 25.23 -2.10 -2.48
N ASP A 28 23.93 -1.87 -2.72
CA ASP A 28 23.23 -0.85 -1.94
C ASP A 28 22.47 -1.60 -0.83
N ASP A 29 22.42 -1.06 0.39
CA ASP A 29 21.77 -1.64 1.55
C ASP A 29 20.37 -2.18 1.20
N ILE A 30 20.24 -3.51 1.12
CA ILE A 30 18.95 -4.16 0.95
C ILE A 30 18.16 -3.85 2.23
N LEU A 31 17.23 -2.90 2.10
CA LEU A 31 16.49 -2.28 3.21
C LEU A 31 15.82 -3.30 4.14
N TYR A 32 15.48 -4.46 3.62
CA TYR A 32 14.79 -5.51 4.35
C TYR A 32 15.69 -6.60 4.94
N ILE A 33 17.03 -6.55 4.81
CA ILE A 33 17.93 -7.59 5.38
C ILE A 33 17.70 -7.78 6.88
N ASP A 34 17.47 -6.70 7.63
CA ASP A 34 17.23 -6.77 9.07
C ASP A 34 15.91 -7.49 9.43
N TYR A 35 15.04 -7.66 8.45
CA TYR A 35 13.73 -8.31 8.56
C TYR A 35 13.76 -9.76 8.06
N CYS A 36 14.89 -10.21 7.49
CA CYS A 36 15.07 -11.59 7.07
C CYS A 36 15.13 -12.55 8.28
N PRO A 37 14.76 -13.83 8.09
CA PRO A 37 14.88 -14.84 9.13
C PRO A 37 16.32 -14.96 9.66
N LYS A 38 16.46 -15.20 10.97
CA LYS A 38 17.75 -15.47 11.59
C LYS A 38 18.00 -16.97 11.62
N LYS A 39 19.02 -17.44 10.89
CA LYS A 39 19.42 -18.86 10.85
C LYS A 39 20.67 -19.07 11.71
N ASP A 40 20.61 -20.02 12.65
CA ASP A 40 21.72 -20.61 13.44
C ASP A 40 22.97 -19.74 13.67
N GLY A 41 22.79 -18.56 14.28
CA GLY A 41 23.90 -17.69 14.65
C GLY A 41 24.63 -17.00 13.49
N LYS A 42 24.15 -17.17 12.25
CA LYS A 42 24.62 -16.43 11.07
C LYS A 42 23.99 -15.03 11.00
N LYS A 43 24.55 -14.18 10.13
CA LYS A 43 23.93 -12.90 9.77
C LYS A 43 22.55 -13.17 9.14
N ARG A 44 21.60 -12.26 9.34
CA ARG A 44 20.28 -12.33 8.70
C ARG A 44 20.47 -12.24 7.18
N GLN A 45 19.83 -13.15 6.46
CA GLN A 45 19.85 -13.21 5.01
C GLN A 45 18.52 -13.81 4.55
N CYS A 46 18.02 -13.32 3.41
CA CYS A 46 16.86 -13.88 2.73
C CYS A 46 17.37 -14.73 1.57
N GLU A 47 17.23 -16.05 1.69
CA GLU A 47 17.73 -17.03 0.72
C GLU A 47 16.67 -17.37 -0.33
N THR A 48 15.38 -17.30 0.02
CA THR A 48 14.27 -17.61 -0.89
C THR A 48 13.45 -16.37 -1.22
N ASP A 49 12.74 -16.38 -2.35
CA ASP A 49 11.85 -15.27 -2.71
C ASP A 49 10.74 -15.06 -1.69
N SER A 50 10.24 -16.14 -1.08
CA SER A 50 9.32 -16.07 0.05
C SER A 50 9.91 -15.31 1.25
N GLU A 51 11.18 -15.58 1.59
CA GLU A 51 11.87 -14.84 2.65
C GLU A 51 12.02 -13.36 2.29
N LYS A 52 12.41 -13.04 1.05
CA LYS A 52 12.55 -11.65 0.56
C LYS A 52 11.22 -10.90 0.58
N ILE A 53 10.14 -11.50 0.09
CA ILE A 53 8.80 -10.90 0.11
C ILE A 53 8.36 -10.65 1.56
N SER A 54 8.54 -11.65 2.43
CA SER A 54 8.15 -11.51 3.84
C SER A 54 8.92 -10.38 4.52
N ALA A 55 10.22 -10.29 4.28
CA ALA A 55 11.08 -9.26 4.84
C ALA A 55 10.71 -7.86 4.30
N GLY A 56 10.45 -7.73 3.00
CA GLY A 56 9.98 -6.48 2.39
C GLY A 56 8.63 -6.02 2.96
N ALA A 57 7.69 -6.95 3.17
CA ALA A 57 6.41 -6.63 3.80
C ALA A 57 6.56 -6.25 5.28
N LEU A 58 7.41 -6.92 6.04
CA LEU A 58 7.71 -6.59 7.44
C LEU A 58 8.39 -5.22 7.56
N TRP A 59 9.30 -4.90 6.65
CA TRP A 59 9.93 -3.58 6.57
C TRP A 59 8.88 -2.48 6.29
N LEU A 60 7.94 -2.75 5.37
CA LEU A 60 6.87 -1.81 5.06
C LEU A 60 5.94 -1.60 6.27
N LEU A 61 5.55 -2.67 6.95
CA LEU A 61 4.74 -2.59 8.18
C LEU A 61 5.46 -1.82 9.28
N SER A 62 6.76 -2.05 9.47
CA SER A 62 7.54 -1.26 10.41
C SER A 62 7.58 0.20 10.00
N THR A 63 7.75 0.51 8.72
CA THR A 63 7.68 1.89 8.21
C THR A 63 6.32 2.53 8.50
N PHE A 64 5.23 1.78 8.32
CA PHE A 64 3.87 2.21 8.62
C PHE A 64 3.64 2.53 10.09
N GLU A 65 4.28 1.80 10.99
CA GLU A 65 4.28 2.11 12.42
C GLU A 65 4.96 3.46 12.73
N HIS A 66 6.03 3.82 12.01
CA HIS A 66 6.79 5.05 12.23
C HIS A 66 6.16 6.31 11.63
N ILE A 67 5.40 6.18 10.53
CA ILE A 67 4.70 7.31 9.91
C ILE A 67 3.40 7.69 10.63
N ARG A 68 2.91 6.79 11.47
CA ARG A 68 1.68 6.95 12.22
C ARG A 68 1.93 7.82 13.46
N ASP A 69 0.99 8.70 13.79
CA ASP A 69 0.98 9.37 15.10
C ASP A 69 0.69 8.33 16.21
N GLU A 70 1.16 8.58 17.42
CA GLU A 70 0.90 7.77 18.62
C GLU A 70 -0.61 7.51 18.78
N HIS A 71 -1.44 8.48 18.36
CA HIS A 71 -2.90 8.48 18.42
C HIS A 71 -3.66 7.98 17.20
N ALA A 72 -3.01 7.45 16.16
CA ALA A 72 -3.78 7.12 14.96
C ALA A 72 -4.86 6.06 15.20
N SER A 73 -5.97 6.30 14.51
CA SER A 73 -7.22 5.58 14.61
C SER A 73 -7.12 4.14 14.10
N GLU A 74 -8.06 3.29 14.53
CA GLU A 74 -8.20 1.94 13.99
C GLU A 74 -8.48 1.95 12.48
N ASN A 75 -9.12 3.00 11.96
CA ASN A 75 -9.36 3.16 10.54
C ASN A 75 -8.05 3.36 9.76
N GLU A 76 -7.16 4.24 10.24
CA GLU A 76 -5.84 4.46 9.62
C GLU A 76 -4.99 3.19 9.66
N LYS A 77 -5.01 2.45 10.77
CA LYS A 77 -4.34 1.14 10.85
C LYS A 77 -4.93 0.15 9.85
N GLY A 78 -6.25 0.16 9.69
CA GLY A 78 -6.96 -0.64 8.70
C GLY A 78 -6.51 -0.35 7.27
N GLN A 79 -6.38 0.93 6.90
CA GLN A 79 -5.89 1.35 5.58
C GLN A 79 -4.43 0.96 5.34
N LEU A 80 -3.55 1.15 6.33
CA LEU A 80 -2.14 0.72 6.24
C LEU A 80 -2.01 -0.81 6.12
N ALA A 81 -2.89 -1.56 6.80
CA ALA A 81 -2.99 -3.00 6.62
C ALA A 81 -3.44 -3.39 5.20
N GLU A 82 -4.39 -2.66 4.61
CA GLU A 82 -4.83 -2.88 3.21
C GLU A 82 -3.69 -2.68 2.22
N TYR A 83 -2.89 -1.61 2.35
CA TYR A 83 -1.71 -1.40 1.49
C TYR A 83 -0.69 -2.54 1.59
N SER A 84 -0.51 -3.08 2.79
CA SER A 84 0.38 -4.24 3.01
C SER A 84 -0.18 -5.51 2.36
N ILE A 85 -1.49 -5.73 2.45
CA ILE A 85 -2.19 -6.85 1.79
C ILE A 85 -2.10 -6.73 0.27
N LEU A 86 -2.27 -5.53 -0.29
CA LEU A 86 -2.14 -5.26 -1.72
C LEU A 86 -0.73 -5.60 -2.22
N LEU A 87 0.31 -5.14 -1.51
CA LEU A 87 1.70 -5.48 -1.83
C LEU A 87 1.91 -7.00 -1.82
N LEU A 88 1.55 -7.67 -0.72
CA LEU A 88 1.72 -9.12 -0.57
C LEU A 88 1.01 -9.90 -1.67
N SER A 89 -0.24 -9.54 -1.96
CA SER A 89 -1.04 -10.22 -2.98
C SER A 89 -0.38 -10.13 -4.35
N SER A 90 0.07 -8.93 -4.74
CA SER A 90 0.80 -8.70 -5.99
C SER A 90 2.10 -9.49 -6.09
N LYS A 91 2.89 -9.55 -5.01
CA LYS A 91 4.15 -10.31 -5.02
C LYS A 91 3.90 -11.81 -5.09
N LEU A 92 2.96 -12.31 -4.30
CA LEU A 92 2.63 -13.74 -4.31
C LEU A 92 2.02 -14.15 -5.63
N HIS A 93 1.11 -13.37 -6.23
CA HIS A 93 0.54 -13.67 -7.54
C HIS A 93 1.60 -13.89 -8.62
N LYS A 94 2.76 -13.21 -8.53
CA LYS A 94 3.88 -13.39 -9.46
C LYS A 94 4.70 -14.66 -9.24
N ILE A 95 4.76 -15.17 -8.01
CA ILE A 95 5.58 -16.34 -7.62
C ILE A 95 4.73 -17.63 -7.51
N LEU A 96 3.42 -17.49 -7.39
CA LEU A 96 2.42 -18.57 -7.30
C LEU A 96 2.38 -19.52 -8.52
N ASN A 97 3.16 -19.25 -9.57
CA ASN A 97 3.35 -20.20 -10.66
C ASN A 97 4.18 -21.44 -10.27
N GLU A 98 4.78 -21.48 -9.06
CA GLU A 98 5.65 -22.58 -8.61
C GLU A 98 5.25 -23.22 -7.25
N GLU A 99 4.51 -22.51 -6.38
CA GLU A 99 4.04 -23.02 -5.08
C GLU A 99 2.55 -22.72 -4.88
N SER A 100 1.72 -23.72 -4.58
CA SER A 100 0.28 -23.57 -4.29
C SER A 100 0.02 -22.98 -2.88
N THR A 101 0.57 -21.79 -2.59
CA THR A 101 0.46 -21.15 -1.26
C THR A 101 -0.55 -20.01 -1.28
N THR A 102 -1.63 -20.11 -0.49
CA THR A 102 -2.60 -19.01 -0.38
C THR A 102 -2.00 -17.79 0.35
N LEU A 103 -2.53 -16.58 0.13
CA LEU A 103 -2.12 -15.38 0.89
C LEU A 103 -2.23 -15.61 2.40
N LYS A 104 -3.27 -16.33 2.84
CA LYS A 104 -3.51 -16.68 4.24
C LYS A 104 -2.42 -17.59 4.81
N ASP A 105 -2.04 -18.62 4.06
CA ASP A 105 -0.99 -19.55 4.49
C ASP A 105 0.36 -18.86 4.54
N PHE A 106 0.67 -18.06 3.51
CA PHE A 106 1.90 -17.27 3.46
C PHE A 106 2.01 -16.32 4.65
N TYR A 107 0.98 -15.51 4.90
CA TYR A 107 0.96 -14.56 6.01
C TYR A 107 1.08 -15.27 7.36
N THR A 108 0.34 -16.37 7.55
CA THR A 108 0.37 -17.14 8.81
C THR A 108 1.76 -17.70 9.10
N LYS A 109 2.42 -18.24 8.07
CA LYS A 109 3.74 -18.86 8.18
C LYS A 109 4.85 -17.82 8.39
N ASN A 110 4.84 -16.73 7.62
CA ASN A 110 6.01 -15.87 7.48
C ASN A 110 5.91 -14.53 8.23
N ILE A 111 4.70 -14.04 8.53
CA ILE A 111 4.49 -12.64 8.97
C ILE A 111 3.72 -12.55 10.30
N LYS A 112 2.66 -13.35 10.47
CA LYS A 112 1.66 -13.21 11.54
C LYS A 112 2.22 -13.04 12.95
N ASN A 113 3.28 -13.79 13.29
CA ASN A 113 3.86 -13.80 14.63
C ASN A 113 5.17 -13.01 14.73
N ASN A 114 5.54 -12.25 13.70
CA ASN A 114 6.74 -11.43 13.71
C ASN A 114 6.53 -10.15 14.54
N GLU A 115 7.57 -9.67 15.22
CA GLU A 115 7.52 -8.47 16.06
C GLU A 115 7.13 -7.21 15.28
N TYR A 116 7.59 -7.07 14.04
CA TYR A 116 7.29 -5.92 13.18
C TYR A 116 5.84 -5.88 12.67
N ASN A 117 5.10 -6.98 12.82
CA ASN A 117 3.68 -7.06 12.49
C ASN A 117 2.78 -6.83 13.71
N LYS A 118 3.34 -6.73 14.93
CA LYS A 118 2.55 -6.73 16.18
C LYS A 118 1.43 -5.70 16.18
N MET A 119 1.67 -4.50 15.64
CA MET A 119 0.68 -3.42 15.63
C MET A 119 -0.46 -3.62 14.63
N PHE A 120 -0.19 -4.26 13.50
CA PHE A 120 -1.16 -4.46 12.41
C PHE A 120 -1.76 -5.87 12.40
N LYS A 121 -1.27 -6.75 13.28
CA LYS A 121 -1.61 -8.18 13.33
C LYS A 121 -3.11 -8.43 13.26
N ASP A 122 -3.89 -7.73 14.08
CA ASP A 122 -5.33 -7.96 14.17
C ASP A 122 -6.07 -7.43 12.95
N GLN A 123 -5.69 -6.25 12.45
CA GLN A 123 -6.24 -5.66 11.23
C GLN A 123 -6.02 -6.56 10.01
N ILE A 124 -4.79 -7.07 9.85
CA ILE A 124 -4.46 -7.98 8.74
C ILE A 124 -5.11 -9.35 8.93
N ASN A 125 -5.11 -9.91 10.14
CA ASN A 125 -5.79 -11.18 10.43
C ASN A 125 -7.27 -11.11 10.06
N ASN A 126 -7.97 -10.06 10.48
CA ASN A 126 -9.40 -9.92 10.25
C ASN A 126 -9.72 -9.82 8.76
N LYS A 127 -8.94 -9.04 8.01
CA LYS A 127 -9.09 -8.90 6.55
C LYS A 127 -8.78 -10.21 5.80
N ILE A 128 -7.64 -10.83 6.08
CA ILE A 128 -7.22 -12.07 5.38
C ILE A 128 -8.10 -13.28 5.74
N ASN A 129 -8.60 -13.38 6.97
CA ASN A 129 -9.44 -14.51 7.37
C ASN A 129 -10.87 -14.44 6.81
N SER A 130 -11.35 -13.22 6.50
CA SER A 130 -12.69 -12.99 5.97
C SER A 130 -12.73 -12.88 4.44
N MET A 131 -11.56 -12.88 3.79
CA MET A 131 -11.48 -12.74 2.34
C MET A 131 -11.90 -14.03 1.61
N THR A 132 -12.51 -13.82 0.46
CA THR A 132 -12.93 -14.79 -0.54
C THR A 132 -12.55 -14.33 -1.95
N ILE A 133 -12.27 -13.04 -2.14
CA ILE A 133 -11.65 -12.49 -3.35
C ILE A 133 -10.33 -13.18 -3.66
N ASP A 134 -10.11 -13.47 -4.94
CA ASP A 134 -8.88 -14.09 -5.43
C ASP A 134 -7.69 -13.12 -5.33
N ILE A 135 -6.52 -13.65 -5.00
CA ILE A 135 -5.26 -12.90 -4.90
C ILE A 135 -4.90 -12.20 -6.23
N LYS A 136 -5.28 -12.77 -7.36
CA LYS A 136 -5.12 -12.18 -8.70
C LYS A 136 -5.90 -10.86 -8.81
N ASP A 137 -7.11 -10.81 -8.27
CA ASP A 137 -7.93 -9.59 -8.34
C ASP A 137 -7.45 -8.54 -7.34
N ILE A 138 -6.99 -8.95 -6.15
CA ILE A 138 -6.28 -8.05 -5.22
C ILE A 138 -5.01 -7.47 -5.91
N SER A 139 -4.32 -8.28 -6.73
CA SER A 139 -3.13 -7.83 -7.45
C SER A 139 -3.42 -6.75 -8.48
N LYS A 140 -4.57 -6.79 -9.15
CA LYS A 140 -5.03 -5.70 -10.04
C LYS A 140 -5.25 -4.40 -9.26
N PHE A 141 -5.84 -4.45 -8.06
CA PHE A 141 -5.94 -3.26 -7.20
C PHE A 141 -4.57 -2.69 -6.84
N TYR A 142 -3.56 -3.54 -6.63
CA TYR A 142 -2.20 -3.08 -6.40
C TYR A 142 -1.60 -2.39 -7.64
N GLU A 143 -1.90 -2.86 -8.85
CA GLU A 143 -1.55 -2.15 -10.09
C GLU A 143 -2.21 -0.77 -10.16
N ALA A 144 -3.47 -0.66 -9.74
CA ALA A 144 -4.14 0.64 -9.62
C ALA A 144 -3.42 1.55 -8.60
N LEU A 145 -3.13 1.04 -7.39
CA LEU A 145 -2.36 1.78 -6.38
C LEU A 145 -1.01 2.27 -6.92
N LYS A 146 -0.31 1.45 -7.70
CA LYS A 146 0.96 1.85 -8.33
C LYS A 146 0.80 3.04 -9.27
N ASN A 147 -0.28 3.11 -10.05
CA ASN A 147 -0.55 4.28 -10.88
C ASN A 147 -0.73 5.54 -10.03
N LEU A 148 -1.40 5.45 -8.88
CA LEU A 148 -1.47 6.58 -7.94
C LEU A 148 -0.07 6.98 -7.43
N CYS A 149 0.71 5.99 -6.99
CA CYS A 149 2.04 6.22 -6.44
C CYS A 149 3.04 6.77 -7.45
N ASN A 150 2.92 6.43 -8.73
CA ASN A 150 3.78 7.00 -9.77
C ASN A 150 3.68 8.52 -9.81
N VAL A 151 2.49 9.10 -9.57
CA VAL A 151 2.31 10.55 -9.51
C VAL A 151 3.14 11.17 -8.39
N TYR A 152 3.09 10.58 -7.19
CA TYR A 152 3.79 11.09 -6.00
C TYR A 152 5.31 10.84 -5.99
N ASN A 153 5.81 9.83 -6.71
CA ASN A 153 7.17 9.30 -6.53
C ASN A 153 8.23 9.77 -7.56
N GLU A 154 7.97 10.73 -8.45
CA GLU A 154 8.99 11.24 -9.38
C GLU A 154 9.28 12.72 -9.15
N ASP A 155 10.54 13.10 -9.41
CA ASP A 155 11.05 14.44 -9.20
C ASP A 155 10.48 15.45 -10.21
N GLU A 156 10.17 16.64 -9.71
CA GLU A 156 9.48 17.73 -10.42
C GLU A 156 10.37 18.31 -11.54
N GLU A 157 10.19 17.86 -12.79
CA GLU A 157 10.69 18.59 -13.98
C GLU A 157 9.57 19.11 -14.89
N ASN A 158 8.35 18.59 -14.79
CA ASN A 158 7.26 18.99 -15.68
C ASN A 158 6.12 19.69 -14.92
N THR A 159 5.73 20.87 -15.40
CA THR A 159 4.67 21.72 -14.81
C THR A 159 3.28 21.46 -15.42
N ASP A 160 3.19 20.55 -16.39
CA ASP A 160 1.95 20.17 -17.06
C ASP A 160 1.27 18.94 -16.41
N CYS A 161 -0.02 18.77 -16.71
CA CYS A 161 -0.84 17.68 -16.15
C CYS A 161 -0.59 16.31 -16.78
N THR A 162 0.35 16.15 -17.72
CA THR A 162 0.45 14.94 -18.55
C THR A 162 0.58 13.69 -17.70
N LYS A 163 1.41 13.75 -16.66
CA LYS A 163 1.64 12.63 -15.74
C LYS A 163 0.39 12.25 -14.94
N CYS A 164 -0.30 13.25 -14.42
CA CYS A 164 -1.57 13.05 -13.72
C CYS A 164 -2.60 12.41 -14.64
N SER A 165 -2.79 12.93 -15.86
CA SER A 165 -3.72 12.38 -16.85
C SER A 165 -3.42 10.92 -17.18
N GLN A 166 -2.17 10.61 -17.54
CA GLN A 166 -1.78 9.25 -17.94
C GLN A 166 -1.97 8.22 -16.83
N ASN A 167 -1.57 8.54 -15.59
CA ASN A 167 -1.72 7.61 -14.47
C ASN A 167 -3.18 7.51 -14.02
N SER A 168 -3.92 8.62 -14.07
CA SER A 168 -5.35 8.66 -13.76
C SER A 168 -6.18 7.82 -14.73
N GLU A 169 -5.89 7.90 -16.03
CA GLU A 169 -6.53 7.05 -17.05
C GLU A 169 -6.26 5.56 -16.84
N LYS A 170 -5.00 5.19 -16.53
CA LYS A 170 -4.63 3.80 -16.22
C LYS A 170 -5.34 3.28 -14.97
N PHE A 171 -5.39 4.09 -13.90
CA PHE A 171 -6.13 3.78 -12.69
C PHE A 171 -7.62 3.54 -13.00
N PHE A 172 -8.24 4.49 -13.70
CA PHE A 172 -9.66 4.42 -14.05
C PHE A 172 -9.99 3.17 -14.87
N LYS A 173 -9.14 2.83 -15.84
CA LYS A 173 -9.30 1.63 -16.66
C LYS A 173 -9.32 0.35 -15.81
N ILE A 174 -8.36 0.21 -14.89
CA ILE A 174 -8.30 -0.96 -13.98
C ILE A 174 -9.56 -1.03 -13.10
N PHE A 175 -10.01 0.11 -12.55
CA PHE A 175 -11.22 0.15 -11.73
C PHE A 175 -12.47 -0.24 -12.51
N LYS A 176 -12.57 0.19 -13.77
CA LYS A 176 -13.66 -0.21 -14.66
C LYS A 176 -13.64 -1.72 -14.92
N GLU A 177 -12.48 -2.28 -15.26
CA GLU A 177 -12.31 -3.73 -15.47
C GLU A 177 -12.69 -4.53 -14.22
N LEU A 178 -12.24 -4.10 -13.04
CA LEU A 178 -12.57 -4.71 -11.76
C LEU A 178 -14.06 -4.64 -11.40
N ASN A 179 -14.75 -3.60 -11.86
CA ASN A 179 -16.18 -3.43 -11.60
C ASN A 179 -17.05 -4.29 -12.53
N ASP A 180 -16.64 -4.37 -13.81
CA ASP A 180 -17.40 -5.00 -14.89
C ASP A 180 -17.22 -6.54 -14.91
N ASP A 181 -16.15 -7.06 -14.30
CA ASP A 181 -15.91 -8.51 -14.22
C ASP A 181 -16.81 -9.17 -13.16
N SER A 182 -17.88 -9.81 -13.62
CA SER A 182 -18.86 -10.51 -12.77
C SER A 182 -18.29 -11.74 -12.06
N ASN A 183 -17.11 -12.23 -12.44
CA ASN A 183 -16.48 -13.38 -11.78
C ASN A 183 -15.72 -12.97 -10.52
N ILE A 184 -15.45 -11.67 -10.34
CA ILE A 184 -14.74 -11.17 -9.17
C ILE A 184 -15.69 -11.16 -7.97
N THR A 185 -15.22 -11.76 -6.88
CA THR A 185 -15.98 -11.78 -5.63
C THR A 185 -15.88 -10.42 -4.93
N LYS A 186 -17.01 -9.71 -4.83
CA LYS A 186 -17.12 -8.38 -4.19
C LYS A 186 -17.37 -8.48 -2.68
N ASP A 187 -16.45 -9.12 -1.98
CA ASP A 187 -16.55 -9.33 -0.52
C ASP A 187 -16.22 -8.08 0.32
N SER A 188 -16.14 -8.25 1.63
CA SER A 188 -15.83 -7.15 2.56
C SER A 188 -14.45 -6.52 2.29
N LEU A 189 -13.43 -7.32 1.97
CA LEU A 189 -12.09 -6.83 1.69
C LEU A 189 -12.04 -6.10 0.34
N TYR A 190 -12.69 -6.62 -0.71
CA TYR A 190 -12.87 -5.95 -1.99
C TYR A 190 -13.44 -4.54 -1.78
N ASN A 191 -14.57 -4.45 -1.07
CA ASN A 191 -15.27 -3.18 -0.89
C ASN A 191 -14.46 -2.18 -0.07
N GLN A 192 -13.71 -2.65 0.93
CA GLN A 192 -12.80 -1.80 1.71
C GLN A 192 -11.66 -1.25 0.84
N ILE A 193 -10.96 -2.11 0.09
CA ILE A 193 -9.89 -1.71 -0.83
C ILE A 193 -10.43 -0.74 -1.89
N TRP A 194 -11.59 -1.03 -2.47
CA TRP A 194 -12.26 -0.18 -3.44
C TRP A 194 -12.49 1.22 -2.87
N THR A 195 -13.05 1.30 -1.67
CA THR A 195 -13.36 2.58 -0.99
C THR A 195 -12.08 3.36 -0.68
N THR A 196 -11.07 2.70 -0.12
CA THR A 196 -9.77 3.31 0.21
C THR A 196 -9.12 3.90 -1.04
N LEU A 197 -8.97 3.11 -2.10
CA LEU A 197 -8.31 3.56 -3.33
C LEU A 197 -9.15 4.59 -4.12
N SER A 198 -10.47 4.53 -4.05
CA SER A 198 -11.34 5.58 -4.64
C SER A 198 -11.12 6.92 -3.93
N THR A 199 -11.04 6.89 -2.59
CA THR A 199 -10.75 8.09 -1.79
C THR A 199 -9.35 8.65 -2.11
N GLU A 200 -8.34 7.79 -2.24
CA GLU A 200 -7.00 8.25 -2.62
C GLU A 200 -6.93 8.78 -4.06
N TYR A 201 -7.75 8.24 -4.96
CA TYR A 201 -7.87 8.79 -6.30
C TYR A 201 -8.49 10.19 -6.30
N ASP A 202 -9.50 10.44 -5.47
CA ASP A 202 -10.05 11.80 -5.28
C ASP A 202 -9.01 12.76 -4.69
N ASN A 203 -8.22 12.29 -3.72
CA ASN A 203 -7.09 13.05 -3.18
C ASN A 203 -6.04 13.37 -4.25
N LEU A 204 -5.75 12.41 -5.13
CA LEU A 204 -4.82 12.59 -6.25
C LEU A 204 -5.34 13.61 -7.26
N LYS A 205 -6.64 13.58 -7.62
CA LYS A 205 -7.24 14.60 -8.49
C LYS A 205 -7.05 16.00 -7.90
N ASN A 206 -7.31 16.17 -6.60
CA ASN A 206 -7.12 17.45 -5.91
C ASN A 206 -5.64 17.87 -5.88
N TYR A 207 -4.73 16.94 -5.60
CA TYR A 207 -3.29 17.18 -5.65
C TYR A 207 -2.86 17.66 -7.04
N CYS A 208 -3.29 16.96 -8.09
CA CYS A 208 -2.98 17.32 -9.47
C CYS A 208 -3.50 18.70 -9.86
N ALA A 209 -4.75 19.02 -9.49
CA ALA A 209 -5.36 20.33 -9.75
C ALA A 209 -4.66 21.50 -9.04
N THR A 210 -4.04 21.25 -7.89
CA THR A 210 -3.30 22.27 -7.13
C THR A 210 -1.85 22.42 -7.57
N LYS A 211 -1.21 21.34 -8.01
CA LYS A 211 0.21 21.30 -8.38
C LYS A 211 0.49 21.64 -9.83
N TYR A 212 -0.39 21.27 -10.76
CA TYR A 212 -0.13 21.37 -12.20
C TYR A 212 -1.18 22.19 -12.92
N SER A 213 -0.76 22.90 -13.96
CA SER A 213 -1.68 23.60 -14.85
C SER A 213 -2.39 22.63 -15.78
N GLY A 214 -3.67 22.89 -16.09
CA GLY A 214 -4.44 22.09 -17.06
C GLY A 214 -5.04 20.78 -16.54
N CYS A 215 -5.04 20.52 -15.22
CA CYS A 215 -5.60 19.30 -14.61
C CYS A 215 -7.12 19.32 -14.38
N SER A 216 -7.91 19.93 -15.25
CA SER A 216 -9.35 20.11 -15.03
C SER A 216 -10.23 18.91 -15.42
N ASN A 217 -9.70 17.94 -16.17
CA ASN A 217 -10.52 16.93 -16.89
C ASN A 217 -10.14 15.47 -16.58
N LEU A 218 -9.71 15.15 -15.35
CA LEU A 218 -9.41 13.77 -14.97
C LEU A 218 -10.70 12.92 -14.89
N PRO A 219 -10.70 11.64 -15.32
CA PRO A 219 -11.85 10.75 -15.25
C PRO A 219 -12.48 10.68 -13.86
N ASP A 220 -13.81 10.67 -13.80
CA ASP A 220 -14.57 10.53 -12.55
C ASP A 220 -15.10 9.11 -12.37
N LEU A 221 -14.78 8.49 -11.23
CA LEU A 221 -15.23 7.16 -10.84
C LEU A 221 -16.75 7.04 -10.76
N SER A 222 -17.48 8.15 -10.53
CA SER A 222 -18.96 8.16 -10.57
C SER A 222 -19.54 7.68 -11.91
N SER A 223 -18.73 7.75 -12.98
CA SER A 223 -19.11 7.25 -14.32
C SER A 223 -19.13 5.73 -14.41
N ILE A 224 -18.36 5.03 -13.56
CA ILE A 224 -18.32 3.57 -13.51
C ILE A 224 -19.65 3.05 -12.93
N GLU A 225 -20.11 3.64 -11.84
CA GLU A 225 -21.37 3.26 -11.17
C GLU A 225 -22.60 3.46 -12.06
N LYS A 226 -22.63 4.56 -12.84
CA LYS A 226 -23.74 4.87 -13.75
C LYS A 226 -23.88 3.90 -14.92
N SER A 227 -22.78 3.28 -15.36
CA SER A 227 -22.78 2.34 -16.49
C SER A 227 -23.63 1.09 -16.23
N GLN A 228 -23.77 0.69 -14.95
CA GLN A 228 -24.55 -0.49 -14.57
C GLN A 228 -26.06 -0.22 -14.51
N ASN A 229 -26.45 1.00 -14.12
CA ASN A 229 -27.86 1.39 -14.03
C ASN A 229 -28.53 1.61 -15.40
N SER A 230 -27.73 1.72 -16.47
CA SER A 230 -28.19 1.91 -17.85
C SER A 230 -28.47 0.60 -18.59
N MET A 231 -27.93 -0.52 -18.11
CA MET A 231 -27.96 -1.81 -18.83
C MET A 231 -29.06 -2.77 -18.33
N GLY A 232 -30.09 -2.21 -17.69
CA GLY A 232 -31.19 -2.94 -17.06
C GLY A 232 -32.58 -2.41 -17.45
N SER A 233 -32.84 -2.14 -18.73
CA SER A 233 -34.22 -2.09 -19.21
C SER A 233 -34.29 -2.33 -20.72
N SER A 234 -34.60 -3.57 -21.09
CA SER A 234 -35.10 -3.90 -22.43
C SER A 234 -36.33 -4.79 -22.32
N GLY A 235 -37.51 -4.18 -22.56
CA GLY A 235 -38.77 -4.82 -22.97
C GLY A 235 -39.99 -4.57 -22.05
N PRO A 236 -41.23 -4.50 -22.60
CA PRO A 236 -41.67 -3.74 -23.76
C PRO A 236 -42.64 -2.60 -23.36
N ALA A 237 -42.95 -1.73 -24.32
CA ALA A 237 -43.84 -0.59 -24.17
C ALA A 237 -45.21 -0.95 -23.55
N HIS A 238 -45.60 -0.24 -22.49
CA HIS A 238 -47.00 -0.05 -22.14
C HIS A 238 -47.24 1.44 -21.91
N VAL A 239 -47.98 2.02 -22.85
CA VAL A 239 -48.50 3.38 -22.80
C VAL A 239 -49.52 3.46 -21.66
N GLN A 240 -49.28 4.33 -20.67
CA GLN A 240 -50.38 4.97 -19.96
C GLN A 240 -49.90 6.26 -19.31
N GLY A 241 -50.40 7.38 -19.85
CA GLY A 241 -50.11 8.71 -19.32
C GLY A 241 -50.79 8.93 -17.99
N SER A 242 -50.16 9.75 -17.16
CA SER A 242 -50.82 10.60 -16.17
C SER A 242 -49.86 11.71 -15.79
N GLU A 243 -50.28 12.93 -16.09
CA GLU A 243 -49.65 14.16 -15.61
C GLU A 243 -49.72 14.19 -14.08
N ALA A 244 -48.60 14.43 -13.43
CA ALA A 244 -48.56 14.94 -12.06
C ALA A 244 -47.38 15.90 -11.94
N ILE A 245 -47.73 17.18 -11.86
CA ILE A 245 -46.87 18.27 -11.41
C ILE A 245 -46.60 18.05 -9.92
N SER A 246 -45.34 18.08 -9.49
CA SER A 246 -44.86 19.05 -8.50
C SER A 246 -43.62 18.57 -7.73
N SER A 247 -42.81 19.58 -7.42
CA SER A 247 -41.92 19.70 -6.27
C SER A 247 -40.48 19.21 -6.46
N GLY A 248 -39.67 20.12 -7.02
CA GLY A 248 -38.24 20.11 -6.81
C GLY A 248 -37.88 20.25 -5.33
N SER A 249 -36.81 19.58 -4.93
CA SER A 249 -36.08 19.88 -3.70
C SER A 249 -34.59 19.77 -4.00
N SER A 250 -33.98 20.92 -4.27
CA SER A 250 -32.54 21.10 -4.35
C SER A 250 -32.03 21.43 -2.95
N VAL A 251 -31.44 20.44 -2.26
CA VAL A 251 -30.69 20.72 -1.02
C VAL A 251 -29.21 20.77 -1.37
N ALA A 252 -28.77 21.98 -1.72
CA ALA A 252 -27.37 22.33 -1.80
C ALA A 252 -26.81 22.49 -0.38
N SER A 253 -26.06 21.51 0.11
CA SER A 253 -25.27 21.67 1.33
C SER A 253 -23.92 22.29 0.98
N LYS A 254 -23.84 23.62 1.05
CA LYS A 254 -22.58 24.36 1.21
C LYS A 254 -22.09 24.17 2.65
N LEU A 255 -20.94 23.53 2.83
CA LEU A 255 -20.15 23.64 4.04
C LEU A 255 -18.75 24.08 3.66
N ILE A 256 -18.42 25.31 4.05
CA ILE A 256 -17.07 25.87 4.04
C ILE A 256 -16.45 25.55 5.40
N PRO A 257 -15.26 24.95 5.47
CA PRO A 257 -14.36 25.14 6.59
C PRO A 257 -13.38 26.24 6.23
N ALA A 258 -13.56 27.41 6.85
CA ALA A 258 -12.58 28.47 6.84
C ALA A 258 -11.48 28.16 7.87
N LEU A 259 -10.25 28.57 7.53
CA LEU A 259 -9.07 28.71 8.37
C LEU A 259 -8.34 27.43 8.80
N LEU A 260 -7.19 27.18 8.14
CA LEU A 260 -5.91 27.02 8.82
C LEU A 260 -4.78 27.50 7.89
N VAL A 261 -4.40 28.77 8.05
CA VAL A 261 -3.13 29.33 7.59
C VAL A 261 -2.11 29.04 8.68
N PHE A 262 -0.98 28.42 8.34
CA PHE A 262 0.40 28.81 8.69
C PHE A 262 1.41 27.65 8.63
N SER A 263 2.38 27.84 7.72
CA SER A 263 3.82 27.54 7.80
C SER A 263 4.33 26.13 8.17
N ILE A 264 4.93 25.51 7.15
CA ILE A 264 6.00 24.49 7.22
C ILE A 264 7.23 25.08 7.96
N PRO A 265 7.85 24.34 8.89
CA PRO A 265 9.07 23.59 8.56
C PRO A 265 9.08 22.17 9.15
N VAL A 266 8.36 21.24 8.53
CA VAL A 266 8.42 19.80 8.86
C VAL A 266 9.63 19.09 8.22
N PHE A 267 10.43 19.81 7.41
CA PHE A 267 11.58 19.22 6.69
C PHE A 267 12.85 18.99 7.52
N LEU A 268 12.98 19.55 8.73
CA LEU A 268 14.14 19.28 9.61
C LEU A 268 13.92 18.15 10.62
N GLY A 269 12.67 17.87 11.02
CA GLY A 269 12.38 16.84 12.02
C GLY A 269 12.61 15.41 11.52
N ILE A 270 12.35 15.16 10.23
CA ILE A 270 12.45 13.82 9.64
C ILE A 270 13.92 13.47 9.38
N ALA A 271 14.70 14.36 8.76
CA ALA A 271 16.14 14.14 8.55
C ALA A 271 16.92 14.03 9.88
N TYR A 272 16.55 14.83 10.91
CA TYR A 272 17.17 14.74 12.22
C TYR A 272 16.86 13.43 12.95
N LYS A 273 15.64 12.88 12.81
CA LYS A 273 15.27 11.60 13.45
C LYS A 273 15.94 10.39 12.79
N TYR A 274 16.12 10.40 11.47
CA TYR A 274 16.90 9.37 10.75
C TYR A 274 18.42 9.51 10.97
N SER A 275 18.92 10.72 11.24
CA SER A 275 20.36 10.99 11.47
C SER A 275 20.79 10.72 12.92
N LEU A 276 19.95 11.06 13.92
CA LEU A 276 20.27 10.83 15.34
C LEU A 276 20.10 9.37 15.78
N PHE A 277 19.29 8.59 15.06
CA PHE A 277 19.14 7.14 15.22
C PHE A 277 19.78 6.37 14.06
N GLY A 278 21.00 6.77 13.70
CA GLY A 278 21.97 5.81 13.20
C GLY A 278 21.95 4.58 14.11
N ILE A 279 21.75 3.43 13.50
CA ILE A 279 21.63 2.08 14.05
C ILE A 279 22.82 1.80 14.99
N ASP A 280 22.74 2.26 16.23
CA ASP A 280 23.83 2.06 17.17
C ASP A 280 23.38 1.85 18.62
N LYS A 281 23.99 0.83 19.24
CA LYS A 281 23.87 0.39 20.64
C LYS A 281 22.71 -0.50 21.09
N ARG A 282 22.41 -1.56 20.34
CA ARG A 282 22.15 -2.88 20.97
C ARG A 282 23.17 -3.97 20.61
N PHE A 283 24.28 -3.59 19.97
CA PHE A 283 25.42 -4.47 19.79
C PHE A 283 26.23 -4.62 21.09
N GLN A 284 26.33 -5.88 21.55
CA GLN A 284 27.31 -6.44 22.48
C GLN A 284 27.16 -6.17 23.99
N ARG A 285 26.50 -7.11 24.68
CA ARG A 285 27.03 -7.65 25.95
C ARG A 285 27.28 -9.15 25.79
N LYS A 286 28.48 -9.52 25.35
CA LYS A 286 29.06 -10.84 25.67
C LYS A 286 29.64 -10.75 27.09
N PRO A 287 29.43 -11.74 27.98
CA PRO A 287 30.12 -11.77 29.25
C PRO A 287 31.60 -12.14 29.04
N LEU A 288 32.50 -11.24 29.42
CA LEU A 288 33.91 -11.53 29.60
C LEU A 288 34.07 -12.53 30.75
N ARG A 289 34.37 -13.79 30.45
CA ARG A 289 34.91 -14.75 31.40
C ARG A 289 36.22 -15.30 30.84
N GLU A 290 37.30 -14.60 31.14
CA GLU A 290 38.66 -15.12 30.93
C GLU A 290 38.92 -16.27 31.91
N LYS A 291 39.48 -17.38 31.41
CA LYS A 291 40.04 -18.46 32.22
C LYS A 291 41.52 -18.14 32.48
N PRO A 292 42.04 -18.19 33.71
CA PRO A 292 43.47 -18.00 33.95
C PRO A 292 44.25 -19.25 33.50
N LYS A 293 45.30 -19.03 32.68
CA LYS A 293 46.30 -20.05 32.32
C LYS A 293 47.25 -20.26 33.49
N LYS A 294 47.44 -21.52 33.89
CA LYS A 294 48.43 -21.95 34.88
C LYS A 294 49.86 -21.76 34.35
N GLN A 295 50.69 -20.99 35.05
CA GLN A 295 52.14 -21.00 34.87
C GLN A 295 52.75 -22.26 35.53
N LYS A 296 53.57 -23.01 34.77
CA LYS A 296 54.46 -24.04 35.31
C LYS A 296 55.75 -23.35 35.77
N ARG A 297 56.14 -23.58 37.03
CA ARG A 297 57.45 -23.21 37.58
C ARG A 297 58.53 -24.14 37.02
N LYS A 298 59.68 -23.58 36.65
CA LYS A 298 60.99 -24.23 36.71
C LYS A 298 61.78 -23.51 37.80
#